data_AF-A0A4P5UUQ4-F1
#
_entry.id   AF-A0A4P5UUQ4-F1
#
_cell.length_a   1.000
_cell.length_b   1.000
_cell.length_c   1.000
_cell.angle_alpha   90.00
_cell.angle_beta   90.00
_cell.angle_gamma   90.00
#
_symmetry.space_group_name_H-M   'P 1'
#
loop_
_entity.id
_entity.type
_entity.pdbx_description
1 polymer ?
#
loop_
_entity_poly.entity_id
_entity_poly.type
_entity_poly.pdbx_seq_one_letter_code
_entity_poly.pdbx_strand_id
1 'polypeptide(L)' 'MLTIEDYRMKDRISKQELMELYQVDRSTIENWKRNYNLPLIEINSHSKFVRRDELIEWENNQTMKRDTQK' A
#
# COMPACT_ATOMS: atom_id res chain seq x y z
N MET A 1 -10.11 -15.69 21.17
CA MET A 1 -11.12 -15.34 20.17
C MET A 1 -10.69 -14.00 19.58
N LEU A 2 -10.32 -13.94 18.30
CA LEU A 2 -9.89 -12.67 17.68
C LEU A 2 -11.16 -11.88 17.31
N THR A 3 -11.19 -10.58 17.61
CA THR A 3 -12.39 -9.77 17.38
C THR A 3 -12.54 -9.43 15.90
N ILE A 4 -13.77 -9.16 15.45
CA ILE A 4 -14.04 -8.74 14.05
C ILE A 4 -13.29 -7.44 13.71
N GLU A 5 -13.04 -6.59 14.71
CA GLU A 5 -12.23 -5.39 14.54
C GLU A 5 -10.76 -5.71 14.27
N ASP A 6 -10.18 -6.71 14.96
CA ASP A 6 -8.81 -7.19 14.69
C ASP A 6 -8.67 -7.76 13.28
N TYR A 7 -9.68 -8.50 12.79
CA TYR A 7 -9.68 -9.02 11.41
C TYR A 7 -9.75 -7.88 10.38
N ARG A 8 -10.56 -6.85 10.64
CA ARG A 8 -10.66 -5.66 9.77
C ARG A 8 -9.41 -4.77 9.78
N MET A 9 -8.62 -4.79 10.86
CA MET A 9 -7.33 -4.10 10.92
C MET A 9 -6.21 -4.88 10.23
N LYS A 10 -6.24 -6.22 10.25
CA LYS A 10 -5.22 -7.06 9.59
C LYS A 10 -5.09 -6.84 8.09
N ASP A 11 -6.13 -6.32 7.44
CA ASP A 11 -6.13 -6.02 6.00
C ASP A 11 -5.71 -4.58 5.69
N ARG A 12 -5.53 -3.74 6.71
CA ARG A 12 -5.08 -2.34 6.55
C ARG A 12 -3.62 -2.25 6.92
N ILE A 13 -2.81 -1.87 5.95
CA ILE A 13 -1.40 -1.59 6.11
C ILE A 13 -1.26 -0.08 6.17
N SER A 14 -0.86 0.45 7.33
CA SER A 14 -0.59 1.88 7.48
C SER A 14 0.62 2.31 6.64
N LYS A 15 0.78 3.61 6.42
CA LYS A 15 1.97 4.14 5.75
C LYS A 15 3.27 3.70 6.43
N GLN A 16 3.28 3.62 7.76
CA GLN A 16 4.47 3.21 8.51
C GLN A 16 4.79 1.74 8.29
N GLU A 17 3.79 0.86 8.42
CA GLU A 17 3.96 -0.57 8.17
C GLU A 17 4.40 -0.83 6.72
N LEU A 18 3.88 -0.06 5.76
CA LEU A 18 4.31 -0.18 4.37
C LEU A 18 5.80 0.18 4.19
N MET A 19 6.30 1.19 4.91
CA MET A 19 7.73 1.52 4.89
C MET A 19 8.58 0.39 5.47
N GLU A 20 8.14 -0.21 6.58
CA GLU A 20 8.84 -1.32 7.24
C GLU A 20 8.82 -2.60 6.38
N LEU A 21 7.68 -2.93 5.77
CA LEU A 21 7.50 -4.13 4.93
C LEU A 21 8.42 -4.13 3.70
N TYR A 22 8.52 -2.98 3.02
CA TYR A 22 9.33 -2.86 1.80
C TYR A 22 10.74 -2.32 2.09
N GLN A 23 11.05 -1.98 3.35
CA GLN A 23 12.28 -1.31 3.77
C GLN A 23 12.58 -0.06 2.93
N VAL A 24 11.56 0.78 2.75
CA VAL A 24 11.63 2.00 1.95
C VAL A 24 11.33 3.25 2.76
N ASP A 25 11.90 4.37 2.32
CA ASP A 25 11.68 5.66 2.95
C ASP A 25 10.30 6.27 2.62
N ARG A 26 9.92 7.25 3.44
CA ARG A 26 8.72 8.07 3.23
C ARG A 26 8.67 8.70 1.84
N SER A 27 9.81 9.17 1.32
CA SER A 27 9.93 9.77 0.00
C SER A 27 9.57 8.79 -1.11
N THR A 28 9.99 7.53 -0.98
CA THR A 28 9.67 6.44 -1.92
C THR A 28 8.18 6.13 -1.93
N ILE A 29 7.52 6.08 -0.77
CA ILE A 29 6.06 5.90 -0.71
C ILE A 29 5.31 7.07 -1.38
N GLU A 30 5.76 8.31 -1.16
CA GLU A 30 5.18 9.48 -1.85
C GLU A 30 5.41 9.42 -3.36
N ASN A 31 6.59 8.95 -3.78
CA ASN A 31 6.91 8.71 -5.19
C ASN A 31 5.96 7.65 -5.79
N TRP A 32 5.69 6.56 -5.08
CA TRP A 32 4.73 5.53 -5.47
C TRP A 32 3.31 6.08 -5.59
N LYS A 33 2.89 6.92 -4.64
CA LYS A 33 1.60 7.61 -4.71
C LYS A 33 1.50 8.49 -5.97
N ARG A 34 2.53 9.29 -6.26
CA ARG A 34 2.50 10.29 -7.35
C ARG A 34 2.70 9.69 -8.74
N ASN A 35 3.65 8.77 -8.88
CA ASN A 35 4.11 8.27 -10.17
C ASN A 35 3.59 6.88 -10.52
N TYR A 36 3.19 6.10 -9.50
CA TYR A 36 2.76 4.72 -9.68
C TYR A 36 1.31 4.48 -9.26
N ASN A 37 0.56 5.52 -8.88
CA ASN A 37 -0.83 5.44 -8.41
C ASN A 37 -1.03 4.39 -7.30
N LEU A 38 -0.15 4.40 -6.28
CA LEU A 38 -0.32 3.55 -5.10
C LEU A 38 -1.70 3.83 -4.44
N PRO A 39 -2.53 2.81 -4.16
CA PRO A 39 -3.88 2.97 -3.62
C PRO A 39 -3.88 3.32 -2.11
N LEU A 40 -3.26 4.45 -1.77
CA LEU A 40 -3.19 4.95 -0.41
C LEU A 40 -4.49 5.68 -0.04
N ILE A 41 -5.35 5.02 0.73
CA ILE A 41 -6.61 5.57 1.22
C ILE A 41 -6.35 6.50 2.40
N GLU A 42 -6.89 7.70 2.31
CA GLU A 42 -6.83 8.71 3.37
C GLU A 42 -8.14 8.68 4.18
N ILE A 43 -8.07 8.31 5.45
CA ILE A 43 -9.23 8.39 6.37
C ILE A 43 -9.42 9.82 6.83
N ASN A 44 -8.30 10.47 7.19
CA ASN A 44 -8.23 11.85 7.63
C ASN A 44 -6.84 12.42 7.32
N SER A 45 -6.64 13.72 7.54
CA SER A 45 -5.38 14.43 7.21
C SER A 45 -4.13 13.74 7.76
N HIS A 46 -4.25 13.04 8.90
CA HIS A 46 -3.14 12.44 9.64
C HIS A 46 -3.05 10.92 9.49
N SER A 47 -4.09 10.25 8.97
CA SER A 47 -4.20 8.79 8.93
C SER A 47 -4.44 8.31 7.50
N LYS A 48 -3.47 7.55 7.01
CA LYS A 48 -3.43 6.99 5.66
C LYS A 48 -3.07 5.51 5.75
N PHE A 49 -3.77 4.67 4.99
CA PHE A 49 -3.56 3.24 4.95
C PHE A 49 -3.79 2.71 3.53
N VAL A 50 -3.22 1.56 3.21
CA VAL A 50 -3.50 0.79 2.00
C VAL A 50 -4.17 -0.51 2.42
N ARG A 51 -5.11 -1.02 1.63
CA ARG A 51 -5.63 -2.37 1.84
C ARG A 51 -4.66 -3.40 1.26
N ARG A 52 -4.49 -4.54 1.94
CA ARG A 52 -3.63 -5.62 1.46
C ARG A 52 -4.04 -6.09 0.05
N ASP A 53 -5.34 -6.27 -0.19
CA ASP A 53 -5.84 -6.74 -1.49
C ASP A 53 -5.49 -5.75 -2.62
N GLU A 54 -5.73 -4.45 -2.40
CA GLU A 54 -5.40 -3.40 -3.37
C GLU A 54 -3.89 -3.27 -3.58
N LEU A 55 -3.09 -3.48 -2.53
CA LEU A 55 -1.63 -3.49 -2.62
C LEU A 55 -1.15 -4.64 -3.53
N ILE A 56 -1.68 -5.85 -3.33
CA ILE A 56 -1.35 -7.02 -4.16
C ILE A 56 -1.75 -6.80 -5.62
N GLU A 57 -2.96 -6.27 -5.86
CA GLU A 57 -3.40 -5.92 -7.22
C GLU A 57 -2.49 -4.85 -7.85
N TRP A 58 -2.08 -3.85 -7.07
CA TRP A 58 -1.15 -2.83 -7.53
C TRP A 58 0.21 -3.44 -7.90
N GLU A 59 0.78 -4.31 -7.06
CA GLU A 59 2.05 -5.00 -7.34
C GLU A 59 2.00 -5.83 -8.62
N ASN A 60 0.93 -6.60 -8.79
CA ASN A 60 0.70 -7.39 -10.00
C ASN A 60 0.64 -6.50 -11.25
N ASN A 61 -0.10 -5.39 -11.17
CA ASN A 61 -0.18 -4.41 -12.26
C ASN A 61 1.16 -3.72 -12.57
N GLN A 62 1.99 -3.41 -11.56
CA GLN A 62 3.33 -2.84 -11.78
C GLN A 62 4.28 -3.84 -12.44
N THR A 63 4.16 -5.12 -12.10
CA THR A 63 4.98 -6.19 -12.68
C THR A 63 4.68 -6.33 -14.18
N MET A 64 3.41 -6.31 -14.57
CA MET A 64 3.00 -6.40 -15.98
C MET A 64 3.50 -5.22 -16.85
N LYS A 65 3.67 -4.03 -16.27
CA LYS A 65 4.21 -2.85 -17.00
C LYS A 65 5.70 -2.97 -17.32
N ARG A 66 6.47 -3.77 -16.56
CA ARG A 66 7.90 -3.97 -16.83
C ARG A 66 8.15 -4.89 -18.03
N ASP A 67 7.25 -5.84 -18.28
CA ASP A 67 7.44 -6.85 -19.33
C ASP A 67 7.01 -6.37 -20.73
N THR A 68 6.29 -5.26 -20.82
CA THR A 68 5.77 -4.74 -22.11
C THR A 68 6.71 -3.73 -22.80
N GLN A 69 7.91 -3.52 -22.25
CA GLN A 69 8.99 -2.73 -22.89
C GLN A 69 10.12 -3.67 -23.34
N LYS A 70 9.83 -4.55 -24.30
CA LYS A 70 10.87 -5.30 -25.01
C LYS A 70 10.56 -5.38 -26.50
#